data_AF-A0A7C6CWK5-F1
#
_entry.id   AF-A0A7C6CWK5-F1
#
_cell.length_a   1.000
_cell.length_b   1.000
_cell.length_c   1.000
_cell.angle_alpha   90.00
_cell.angle_beta   90.00
_cell.angle_gamma   90.00
#
_symmetry.space_group_name_H-M   'P 1'
#
loop_
_entity.id
_entity.type
_entity.pdbx_description
1 polymer ?
#
loop_
_entity_poly.entity_id
_entity_poly.type
_entity_poly.pdbx_seq_one_letter_code
_entity_poly.pdbx_strand_id
1 'polypeptide(L)'
;MTFDKKSFKDLNAMTEMIAQRYFLARRLHQLKSEQSLGENEYCGEGSYRIYLFKVLNAFESLNDKEKILINSEFFFQNYEDWWKPIYTKASFYRYKKQAMLSFLGAFYNG
;
A
#
# COMPACT_ATOMS: atom_id res chain seq x y z
N MET A 1 -10.21 -13.75 2.93
CA MET A 1 -11.30 -12.86 2.40
C MET A 1 -11.25 -12.89 0.87
N THR A 2 -12.36 -13.08 0.16
CA THR A 2 -12.38 -13.13 -1.32
C THR A 2 -12.76 -11.78 -1.91
N PHE A 3 -11.86 -11.19 -2.70
CA PHE A 3 -12.03 -9.87 -3.31
C PHE A 3 -12.69 -9.91 -4.70
N ASP A 4 -12.98 -11.10 -5.24
CA ASP A 4 -13.44 -11.30 -6.62
C ASP A 4 -14.78 -10.62 -6.93
N LYS A 5 -15.59 -10.33 -5.91
CA LYS A 5 -16.87 -9.62 -6.03
C LYS A 5 -16.75 -8.10 -5.90
N LYS A 6 -15.58 -7.57 -5.57
CA LYS A 6 -15.37 -6.12 -5.38
C LYS A 6 -15.23 -5.42 -6.72
N SER A 7 -15.84 -4.24 -6.86
CA SER A 7 -15.70 -3.44 -8.07
C SER A 7 -14.27 -2.88 -8.17
N PHE A 8 -13.85 -2.49 -9.37
CA PHE A 8 -12.55 -1.83 -9.55
C PHE A 8 -12.40 -0.58 -8.66
N LYS A 9 -13.48 0.20 -8.53
CA LYS A 9 -13.52 1.40 -7.69
C LYS A 9 -13.30 1.06 -6.22
N ASP A 10 -13.90 -0.03 -5.73
CA ASP A 10 -13.74 -0.48 -4.35
C ASP A 10 -12.31 -0.93 -4.07
N LEU A 11 -11.71 -1.72 -4.98
CA LEU A 11 -10.32 -2.17 -4.87
C LEU A 11 -9.36 -0.97 -4.82
N ASN A 12 -9.60 0.02 -5.69
CA ASN A 12 -8.81 1.24 -5.73
C ASN A 12 -8.93 2.03 -4.43
N ALA A 13 -10.15 2.24 -3.93
CA ALA A 13 -10.39 2.96 -2.68
C ALA A 13 -9.77 2.25 -1.46
N MET A 14 -9.85 0.92 -1.39
CA MET A 14 -9.22 0.15 -0.32
C MET A 14 -7.69 0.24 -0.35
N THR A 15 -7.09 0.12 -1.54
CA THR A 15 -5.63 0.20 -1.71
C THR A 15 -5.12 1.60 -1.38
N GLU A 16 -5.81 2.63 -1.85
CA GLU A 16 -5.55 4.03 -1.54
C GLU A 16 -5.61 4.29 -0.03
N MET A 17 -6.65 3.80 0.65
CA MET A 17 -6.78 3.93 2.10
C MET A 17 -5.61 3.28 2.85
N ILE A 18 -5.14 2.11 2.39
CA ILE A 18 -3.98 1.45 2.99
C ILE A 18 -2.72 2.29 2.80
N ALA A 19 -2.49 2.84 1.60
CA ALA A 19 -1.34 3.68 1.33
C ALA A 19 -1.34 4.97 2.18
N GLN A 20 -2.49 5.64 2.28
CA GLN A 20 -2.64 6.83 3.13
C GLN A 20 -2.34 6.54 4.61
N ARG A 21 -2.85 5.42 5.13
CA ARG A 21 -2.56 4.97 6.50
C ARG A 21 -1.10 4.57 6.69
N TYR A 22 -0.46 3.98 5.67
CA TYR A 22 0.97 3.68 5.68
C TYR A 22 1.80 4.95 5.84
N PHE A 23 1.51 6.00 5.06
CA PHE A 23 2.23 7.28 5.19
C PHE A 23 2.01 7.95 6.55
N LEU A 24 0.78 7.91 7.07
CA LEU A 24 0.48 8.40 8.40
C LEU A 24 1.27 7.63 9.47
N ALA A 25 1.24 6.29 9.42
CA ALA A 25 1.97 5.42 10.35
C ALA A 25 3.48 5.66 10.27
N ARG A 26 4.03 5.86 9.07
CA ARG A 26 5.45 6.16 8.84
C ARG A 26 5.83 7.52 9.43
N ARG A 27 5.00 8.55 9.24
CA ARG A 27 5.22 9.89 9.82
C ARG A 27 5.19 9.84 11.35
N LEU A 28 4.23 9.13 11.92
CA LEU A 28 4.15 8.94 13.38
C LEU A 28 5.36 8.19 13.93
N HIS A 29 5.85 7.17 13.23
CA HIS A 29 7.08 6.47 13.60
C HIS A 29 8.29 7.42 13.60
N GLN A 30 8.43 8.26 12.58
CA GLN A 30 9.54 9.23 12.47
C GLN A 30 9.52 10.25 13.62
N LEU A 31 8.36 10.85 13.89
CA LEU A 31 8.21 11.82 15.00
C LEU A 31 8.52 11.19 16.36
N LYS A 32 8.12 9.93 16.59
CA LYS A 32 8.44 9.22 17.83
C LYS A 32 9.93 8.86 17.95
N SER A 33 10.59 8.50 16.85
CA SER A 33 12.05 8.27 16.88
C SER A 33 12.83 9.55 17.18
N GLU A 34 12.30 10.72 16.82
CA GLU A 34 12.91 12.03 17.16
C GLU A 34 12.63 12.42 18.61
N GLN A 35 11.42 12.12 19.13
CA GLN A 35 11.01 12.45 20.50
C GLN A 35 11.59 11.50 21.56
N SER A 36 11.92 10.26 21.23
CA SER A 36 12.50 9.27 22.17
C SER A 36 13.91 9.58 22.67
N LEU A 37 14.46 10.76 22.35
CA LEU A 37 15.56 11.40 23.08
C LEU A 37 15.10 12.06 24.41
N GLY A 38 13.81 12.10 24.69
CA GLY A 38 13.24 12.57 25.96
C GLY A 38 11.97 11.79 26.31
N GLU A 39 12.05 11.04 27.40
CA GLU A 39 10.91 10.49 28.16
C GLU A 39 10.26 9.18 27.66
N ASN A 40 10.35 8.18 28.54
CA ASN A 40 9.68 6.87 28.48
C ASN A 40 8.18 7.03 28.72
N GLU A 41 7.34 6.91 27.69
CA GLU A 41 5.92 6.60 27.87
C GLU A 41 5.46 5.45 26.97
N TYR A 42 5.36 4.29 27.61
CA TYR A 42 4.68 3.09 27.13
C TYR A 42 3.19 3.36 26.94
N CYS A 43 2.78 3.77 25.74
CA CYS A 43 1.38 3.65 25.32
C CYS A 43 1.28 3.51 23.79
N GLY A 44 0.98 2.29 23.32
CA GLY A 44 0.54 2.02 21.95
C GLY A 44 1.60 1.78 20.86
N GLU A 45 2.88 1.62 21.19
CA GLU A 45 3.99 1.49 20.21
C GLU A 45 3.88 0.33 19.20
N GLY A 46 3.15 -0.74 19.54
CA GLY A 46 3.06 -1.91 18.65
C GLY A 46 2.18 -1.69 17.41
N SER A 47 1.13 -0.87 17.50
CA SER A 47 0.04 -0.88 16.51
C SER A 47 0.48 -0.36 15.13
N TYR A 48 1.20 0.77 15.08
CA TYR A 48 1.67 1.32 13.80
C TYR A 48 2.85 0.53 13.22
N ARG A 49 3.74 -0.04 14.04
CA ARG A 49 4.82 -0.93 13.57
C ARG A 49 4.28 -2.20 12.94
N ILE A 50 3.28 -2.83 13.57
CA ILE A 50 2.59 -4.00 13.00
C ILE A 50 1.91 -3.62 11.68
N TYR A 51 1.27 -2.45 11.61
CA TYR A 51 0.65 -1.99 10.37
C TYR A 51 1.67 -1.78 9.25
N LEU A 52 2.79 -1.10 9.53
CA LEU A 52 3.88 -0.90 8.58
C LEU A 52 4.44 -2.25 8.09
N PHE A 53 4.69 -3.18 9.01
CA PHE A 53 5.18 -4.52 8.68
C PHE A 53 4.20 -5.29 7.79
N LYS A 54 2.89 -5.23 8.08
CA LYS A 54 1.86 -5.86 7.23
C LYS A 54 1.85 -5.28 5.82
N VAL A 55 1.94 -3.95 5.68
CA VAL A 55 2.00 -3.30 4.36
C VAL A 55 3.25 -3.74 3.60
N LEU A 56 4.41 -3.76 4.25
CA LEU A 56 5.67 -4.18 3.63
C LEU A 56 5.64 -5.63 3.20
N ASN A 57 5.16 -6.55 4.06
CA ASN A 57 5.02 -7.96 3.70
C ASN A 57 4.05 -8.18 2.54
N ALA A 58 2.92 -7.47 2.55
CA ALA A 58 1.97 -7.52 1.45
C ALA A 58 2.61 -7.06 0.14
N PHE A 59 3.41 -5.99 0.18
CA PHE A 59 4.15 -5.50 -0.97
C PHE A 59 5.22 -6.50 -1.44
N GLU A 60 5.95 -7.15 -0.52
CA GLU A 60 6.99 -8.12 -0.87
C GLU A 60 6.45 -9.41 -1.50
N SER A 61 5.20 -9.78 -1.18
CA SER A 61 4.54 -10.94 -1.79
C SER A 61 4.14 -10.75 -3.26
N LEU A 62 4.20 -9.52 -3.77
CA LEU A 62 3.86 -9.18 -5.15
C LEU A 62 4.99 -9.55 -6.11
N ASN A 63 4.64 -9.88 -7.35
CA ASN A 63 5.65 -9.99 -8.41
C ASN A 63 6.13 -8.60 -8.88
N ASP A 64 7.24 -8.54 -9.62
CA ASP A 64 7.86 -7.28 -10.04
C ASP A 64 6.92 -6.33 -10.79
N LYS A 65 6.05 -6.86 -11.66
CA LYS A 65 5.09 -6.03 -12.41
C LYS A 65 4.02 -5.44 -11.51
N GLU A 66 3.52 -6.23 -10.56
CA GLU A 66 2.54 -5.79 -9.56
C GLU A 66 3.14 -4.77 -8.60
N LYS A 67 4.39 -4.98 -8.15
CA LYS A 67 5.15 -4.02 -7.34
C LYS A 67 5.26 -2.66 -8.02
N ILE A 68 5.62 -2.64 -9.31
CA ILE A 68 5.69 -1.39 -10.09
C ILE A 68 4.34 -0.70 -10.13
N LEU A 69 3.26 -1.42 -10.42
CA LEU A 69 1.91 -0.84 -10.50
C LEU A 69 1.44 -0.30 -9.15
N ILE A 70 1.56 -1.08 -8.07
CA ILE A 70 1.13 -0.65 -6.74
C ILE A 70 1.96 0.54 -6.25
N ASN A 71 3.28 0.48 -6.42
CA ASN A 71 4.15 1.57 -5.99
C ASN A 71 3.84 2.85 -6.75
N SER A 72 3.76 2.76 -8.08
CA SER A 72 3.53 3.91 -8.96
C SER A 72 2.17 4.56 -8.80
N GLU A 73 1.14 3.77 -8.49
CA GLU A 73 -0.23 4.27 -8.38
C GLU A 73 -0.58 4.77 -6.97
N PHE A 74 0.03 4.23 -5.91
CA PHE A 74 -0.42 4.47 -4.54
C PHE A 74 0.67 4.92 -3.56
N PHE A 75 1.93 4.53 -3.75
CA PHE A 75 3.02 4.78 -2.78
C PHE A 75 4.09 5.75 -3.28
N PHE A 76 4.00 6.17 -4.53
CA PHE A 76 4.92 7.15 -5.10
C PHE A 76 4.12 8.20 -5.86
N GLN A 77 4.56 9.46 -5.76
CA GLN A 77 4.03 10.54 -6.58
C GLN A 77 4.63 10.42 -7.99
N ASN A 78 4.19 9.43 -8.75
CA ASN A 78 4.44 9.44 -10.18
C ASN A 78 3.58 10.50 -10.86
N TYR A 79 4.08 10.99 -11.99
CA TYR A 79 3.33 11.88 -12.85
C TYR A 79 2.07 11.18 -13.36
N GLU A 80 1.01 11.96 -13.55
CA GLU A 80 -0.25 11.47 -14.12
C GLU A 80 0.03 10.76 -15.45
N ASP A 81 -0.60 9.60 -15.66
CA ASP A 81 -0.45 8.80 -16.87
C ASP A 81 0.94 8.21 -17.18
N TRP A 82 1.77 7.95 -16.17
CA TRP A 82 3.07 7.27 -16.33
C TRP A 82 3.03 5.96 -17.11
N TRP A 83 1.88 5.30 -17.13
CA TRP A 83 1.66 4.02 -17.79
C TRP A 83 1.49 4.12 -19.32
N LYS A 84 1.14 5.30 -19.86
CA LYS A 84 0.86 5.49 -21.30
C LYS A 84 1.97 5.00 -22.25
N PRO A 85 3.26 5.25 -22.01
CA PRO A 85 4.32 4.76 -22.89
C PRO A 85 4.56 3.24 -22.81
N ILE A 86 4.00 2.56 -21.79
CA ILE A 86 4.30 1.14 -21.49
C ILE A 86 3.10 0.25 -21.83
N TYR A 87 1.88 0.75 -21.62
CA TYR A 87 0.66 -0.04 -21.67
C TYR A 87 -0.41 0.65 -22.52
N THR A 88 -1.20 -0.16 -23.23
CA THR A 88 -2.51 0.30 -23.70
C THR A 88 -3.44 0.51 -22.49
N LYS A 89 -4.40 1.44 -22.61
CA LYS A 89 -5.36 1.77 -21.54
C LYS A 89 -6.02 0.51 -20.97
N ALA A 90 -6.54 -0.37 -21.84
CA ALA A 90 -7.21 -1.61 -21.42
C ALA A 90 -6.27 -2.55 -20.65
N SER A 91 -5.03 -2.72 -21.12
CA SER A 91 -4.03 -3.57 -20.46
C SER A 91 -3.65 -3.02 -19.10
N PHE A 92 -3.44 -1.70 -19.00
CA PHE A 92 -3.13 -1.03 -17.75
C PHE A 92 -4.21 -1.27 -16.70
N TYR A 93 -5.48 -0.99 -17.00
CA TYR A 93 -6.56 -1.20 -16.03
C TYR A 93 -6.75 -2.66 -15.64
N ARG A 94 -6.50 -3.60 -16.57
CA ARG A 94 -6.51 -5.03 -16.27
C ARG A 94 -5.40 -5.40 -15.28
N TYR A 95 -4.15 -4.98 -15.55
CA TYR A 95 -3.02 -5.30 -14.67
C TYR A 95 -3.11 -4.56 -13.33
N LYS A 96 -3.57 -3.30 -13.33
CA LYS A 96 -3.83 -2.56 -12.10
C LYS A 96 -4.86 -3.29 -11.22
N LYS A 97 -5.96 -3.78 -11.81
CA LYS A 97 -6.94 -4.59 -11.08
C LYS A 97 -6.31 -5.83 -10.44
N GLN A 98 -5.52 -6.58 -11.22
CA GLN A 98 -4.83 -7.77 -10.73
C GLN A 98 -3.87 -7.44 -9.58
N ALA A 99 -3.04 -6.41 -9.74
CA ALA A 99 -2.11 -5.98 -8.72
C ALA A 99 -2.81 -5.58 -7.41
N MET A 100 -3.93 -4.87 -7.48
CA MET A 100 -4.75 -4.53 -6.30
C MET A 100 -5.32 -5.79 -5.62
N LEU A 101 -5.82 -6.76 -6.39
CA LEU A 101 -6.33 -8.02 -5.83
C LEU A 101 -5.22 -8.79 -5.10
N SER A 102 -4.04 -8.94 -5.73
CA SER A 102 -2.88 -9.60 -5.13
C SER A 102 -2.45 -8.89 -3.84
N PHE A 103 -2.33 -7.56 -3.87
CA PHE A 103 -1.90 -6.76 -2.73
C PHE A 103 -2.89 -6.83 -1.55
N LEU A 104 -4.19 -6.62 -1.82
CA LEU A 104 -5.23 -6.73 -0.79
C LEU A 104 -5.33 -8.16 -0.25
N GLY A 105 -5.20 -9.16 -1.13
CA GLY A 105 -5.10 -10.57 -0.77
C GLY A 105 -3.99 -10.82 0.25
N ALA A 106 -2.79 -10.34 -0.03
CA ALA A 106 -1.65 -10.48 0.86
C ALA A 106 -1.82 -9.69 2.17
N PHE A 107 -2.34 -8.47 2.10
CA PHE A 107 -2.50 -7.59 3.26
C PHE A 107 -3.52 -8.12 4.28
N TYR A 108 -4.64 -8.69 3.82
CA TYR A 108 -5.72 -9.15 4.70
C TYR A 108 -5.60 -10.63 5.10
N ASN A 109 -4.87 -11.44 4.34
CA ASN A 109 -4.70 -12.87 4.65
C ASN A 109 -3.33 -13.21 5.27
N GLY A 110 -2.35 -12.28 5.26
CA GLY A 110 -1.09 -12.37 6.01
C GLY A 110 -1.17 -11.77 7.41
#